data_AF-A0AAX0KSE9-F1
#
_entry.id   AF-A0AAX0KSE9-F1
#
_cell.length_a   1.000
_cell.length_b   1.000
_cell.length_c   1.000
_cell.angle_alpha   90.00
_cell.angle_beta   90.00
_cell.angle_gamma   90.00
#
_symmetry.space_group_name_H-M   'P 1'
#
loop_
_entity.id
_entity.type
_entity.pdbx_description
1 polymer ?
#
loop_
_entity_poly.entity_id
_entity_poly.type
_entity_poly.pdbx_seq_one_letter_code
_entity_poly.pdbx_strand_id
1 'polypeptide(L)'
;MITQLSLFWTILFLAVGSLALDVSNGYRNRVVMQDAADAAALGAMYLSSDPLITKDEAKTRAAQLAHSNLASDDGTSVITKDDVTFGYYDATNHRFVTDYAEDLDLSPAVRVMAHRTTERANAAPTFFGKVIGQDGWQINTGAVAEAYQPACLTEGLAAKGVIDLQSGNSFASGFCLYAAQYVSLNQNNLFESGAIVSMPDTSKLDIPASGFTKNDGLQEALRTSFYKLRVLDRIPKIIQSMRDGTGYLPAYITNRTPTVLTGTKLETTEFTPGNLYVLDCNSSVTISVPSKVDDTVTTDPAVISEVAVIADCPVKFGNGVALENAIFANTSTDDRSFSAPQGLRIGRDDNCAPDGGAKLITMGGVSSAAKISFFGGQILAVKDVSFSAQADGIEGVAIVSGGKIDGTSNSRFGHCDTGMEGNIEMSYFRLRM
;
A
#
# COMPACT_ATOMS: atom_id res chain seq x y z
N MET A 1 18.93 66.40 28.48
CA MET A 1 19.85 65.63 29.34
C MET A 1 19.47 64.17 29.24
N ILE A 2 20.37 63.32 28.76
CA ILE A 2 20.24 61.86 28.92
C ILE A 2 20.61 61.57 30.37
N THR A 3 19.68 61.04 31.16
CA THR A 3 19.98 60.61 32.53
C THR A 3 20.66 59.24 32.50
N GLN A 4 21.57 58.98 33.44
CA GLN A 4 22.21 57.65 33.57
C GLN A 4 21.17 56.52 33.64
N LEU A 5 20.03 56.78 34.28
CA LEU A 5 18.90 55.85 34.35
C LEU A 5 18.29 55.58 32.96
N SER A 6 18.09 56.61 32.13
CA SER A 6 17.55 56.42 30.77
C SER A 6 18.48 55.58 29.88
N LEU A 7 19.80 55.79 29.98
CA LEU A 7 20.78 55.00 29.25
C LEU A 7 20.78 53.53 29.70
N PHE A 8 20.69 53.28 31.01
CA PHE A 8 20.61 51.93 31.55
C PHE A 8 19.37 51.17 31.05
N TRP A 9 18.19 51.78 31.09
CA TRP A 9 16.96 51.16 30.58
C TRP A 9 17.00 50.89 29.07
N THR A 10 17.56 51.81 28.29
CA THR A 10 17.74 51.58 26.85
C THR A 10 18.64 50.38 26.57
N ILE A 11 19.78 50.26 27.27
CA ILE A 11 20.69 49.12 27.12
C ILE A 11 19.98 47.82 27.55
N LEU A 12 19.23 47.84 28.65
CA LEU A 12 18.51 46.67 29.13
C LEU A 12 17.46 46.18 28.11
N PHE A 13 16.64 47.08 27.56
CA PHE A 13 15.62 46.71 26.58
C PHE A 13 16.24 46.22 25.27
N LEU A 14 17.35 46.82 24.82
CA LEU A 14 18.09 46.32 23.68
C LEU A 14 18.63 44.91 23.95
N ALA A 15 19.22 44.66 25.12
CA ALA A 15 19.74 43.33 25.48
C ALA A 15 18.63 42.26 25.51
N VAL A 16 17.48 42.57 26.11
CA VAL A 16 16.33 41.64 26.16
C VAL A 16 15.73 41.42 24.77
N GLY A 17 15.57 42.47 23.97
CA GLY A 17 15.08 42.38 22.59
C GLY A 17 16.01 41.56 21.70
N SER A 18 17.32 41.77 21.84
CA SER A 18 18.37 41.01 21.19
C SER A 18 18.33 39.52 21.55
N LEU A 19 18.19 39.19 22.83
CA LEU A 19 18.03 37.80 23.27
C LEU A 19 16.77 37.15 22.69
N ALA A 20 15.66 37.89 22.66
CA ALA A 20 14.40 37.40 22.08
C ALA A 20 14.55 37.08 20.58
N LEU A 21 15.30 37.90 19.82
CA LEU A 21 15.60 37.64 18.42
C LEU A 21 16.47 36.39 18.24
N ASP A 22 17.50 36.22 19.08
CA ASP A 22 18.39 35.05 19.02
C ASP A 22 17.66 33.76 19.35
N VAL A 23 16.82 33.76 20.40
CA VAL A 23 15.98 32.61 20.76
C VAL A 23 14.99 32.28 19.63
N SER A 24 14.36 33.31 19.05
CA SER A 24 13.46 33.14 17.92
C SER A 24 14.17 32.54 16.70
N ASN A 25 15.40 32.96 16.42
CA ASN A 25 16.23 32.37 15.37
C ASN A 25 16.57 30.90 15.65
N GLY A 26 16.90 30.56 16.89
CA GLY A 26 17.12 29.17 17.32
C GLY A 26 15.90 28.29 17.07
N TYR A 27 14.71 28.73 17.48
CA TYR A 27 13.46 28.01 17.21
C TYR A 27 13.17 27.88 15.72
N ARG A 28 13.34 28.95 14.94
CA ARG A 28 13.19 28.92 13.47
C ARG A 28 14.10 27.86 12.85
N ASN A 29 15.38 27.82 13.21
CA ASN A 29 16.31 26.82 12.69
C ASN A 29 15.90 25.40 13.08
N ARG A 30 15.45 25.18 14.32
CA ARG A 30 14.96 23.88 14.78
C ARG A 30 13.77 23.39 13.94
N VAL A 31 12.79 24.25 13.66
CA VAL A 31 11.62 23.90 12.83
C VAL A 31 12.04 23.52 11.42
N VAL A 32 12.86 24.35 10.75
CA VAL A 32 13.36 24.05 9.40
C VAL A 32 14.17 22.75 9.36
N MET A 33 14.97 22.47 10.39
CA MET A 33 15.70 21.21 10.52
C MET A 33 14.77 20.01 10.75
N GLN A 34 13.68 20.19 11.49
CA GLN A 34 12.69 19.14 11.71
C GLN A 34 12.00 18.77 10.39
N ASP A 35 11.54 19.76 9.63
CA ASP A 35 10.90 19.53 8.33
C ASP A 35 11.84 18.77 7.37
N ALA A 36 13.12 19.13 7.37
CA ALA A 36 14.13 18.44 6.57
C ALA A 36 14.37 16.99 7.03
N ALA A 37 14.41 16.75 8.35
CA ALA A 37 14.55 15.40 8.91
C ALA A 37 13.32 14.53 8.61
N ASP A 38 12.11 15.08 8.74
CA ASP A 38 10.85 14.41 8.45
C ASP A 38 10.78 13.99 6.98
N ALA A 39 11.09 14.92 6.06
CA ALA A 39 11.13 14.66 4.63
C ALA A 39 12.19 13.59 4.28
N ALA A 40 13.38 13.68 4.87
CA ALA A 40 14.44 12.71 4.65
C ALA A 40 14.08 11.32 5.18
N ALA A 41 13.47 11.21 6.37
CA ALA A 41 13.06 9.93 6.95
C ALA A 41 12.00 9.23 6.10
N LEU A 42 10.94 9.96 5.71
CA LEU A 42 9.89 9.45 4.81
C LEU A 42 10.46 9.11 3.42
N GLY A 43 11.33 9.98 2.89
CA GLY A 43 12.00 9.78 1.60
C GLY A 43 12.89 8.54 1.58
N ALA A 44 13.70 8.34 2.62
CA ALA A 44 14.53 7.14 2.77
C ALA A 44 13.67 5.87 2.79
N MET A 45 12.55 5.87 3.53
CA MET A 45 11.65 4.72 3.57
C MET A 45 10.96 4.46 2.25
N TYR A 46 10.49 5.52 1.59
CA TYR A 46 9.93 5.43 0.26
C TYR A 46 10.91 4.84 -0.75
N LEU A 47 12.15 5.32 -0.75
CA LEU A 47 13.17 4.88 -1.70
C LEU A 47 13.58 3.43 -1.44
N SER A 48 13.77 3.05 -0.18
CA SER A 48 14.11 1.65 0.14
C SER A 48 12.98 0.65 -0.10
N SER A 49 11.74 1.11 -0.31
CA SER A 49 10.62 0.24 -0.70
C SER A 49 10.63 -0.15 -2.18
N ASP A 50 11.53 0.42 -2.97
CA ASP A 50 11.79 -0.02 -4.33
C ASP A 50 12.89 -1.10 -4.29
N PRO A 51 12.62 -2.35 -4.70
CA PRO A 51 13.62 -3.42 -4.68
C PRO A 51 14.82 -3.14 -5.59
N LEU A 52 14.70 -2.18 -6.52
CA LEU A 52 15.78 -1.76 -7.41
C LEU A 52 16.71 -0.71 -6.78
N ILE A 53 16.37 -0.16 -5.62
CA ILE A 53 17.15 0.86 -4.93
C ILE A 53 17.86 0.25 -3.73
N THR A 54 19.19 0.40 -3.68
CA THR A 54 19.98 -0.07 -2.55
C THR A 54 19.79 0.84 -1.33
N LYS A 55 20.01 0.30 -0.11
CA LYS A 55 19.93 1.11 1.11
C LYS A 55 20.89 2.31 1.10
N ASP A 56 22.13 2.15 0.60
CA ASP A 56 23.11 3.25 0.54
C ASP A 56 22.68 4.35 -0.46
N GLU A 57 22.12 3.96 -1.60
CA GLU A 57 21.53 4.90 -2.55
C GLU A 57 20.32 5.64 -1.95
N ALA A 58 19.47 4.93 -1.20
CA ALA A 58 18.35 5.53 -0.48
C ALA A 58 18.83 6.56 0.56
N LYS A 59 19.89 6.28 1.34
CA LYS A 59 20.48 7.25 2.28
C LYS A 59 20.95 8.51 1.56
N THR A 60 21.67 8.34 0.45
CA THR A 60 22.24 9.44 -0.33
C THR A 60 21.14 10.36 -0.88
N ARG A 61 20.12 9.77 -1.52
CA ARG A 61 18.99 10.53 -2.07
C ARG A 61 18.10 11.15 -0.99
N ALA A 62 17.94 10.50 0.16
CA ALA A 62 17.22 11.06 1.30
C ALA A 62 17.92 12.30 1.88
N ALA A 63 19.25 12.26 2.02
CA ALA A 63 20.02 13.43 2.43
C ALA A 63 19.86 14.59 1.42
N GLN A 64 19.90 14.31 0.11
CA GLN A 64 19.65 15.31 -0.94
C GLN A 64 18.24 15.93 -0.85
N LEU A 65 17.24 15.12 -0.53
CA LEU A 65 15.88 15.61 -0.29
C LEU A 65 15.84 16.54 0.94
N ALA A 66 16.55 16.20 2.01
CA ALA A 66 16.70 17.07 3.18
C ALA A 66 17.33 18.43 2.81
N HIS A 67 18.38 18.42 1.97
CA HIS A 67 19.05 19.65 1.53
C HIS A 67 18.12 20.60 0.79
N SER A 68 17.16 20.07 0.04
CA SER A 68 16.17 20.90 -0.68
C SER A 68 15.21 21.64 0.27
N ASN A 69 15.03 21.14 1.48
CA ASN A 69 14.22 21.78 2.53
C ASN A 69 15.05 22.75 3.40
N LEU A 70 16.38 22.66 3.33
CA LEU A 70 17.31 23.50 4.07
C LEU A 70 17.72 24.69 3.19
N ALA A 71 17.08 25.84 3.36
CA ALA A 71 17.28 27.05 2.55
C ALA A 71 18.66 27.75 2.73
N SER A 72 19.68 27.07 3.25
CA SER A 72 21.00 27.65 3.55
C SER A 72 22.12 26.93 2.80
N ASP A 73 23.17 27.66 2.42
CA ASP A 73 24.38 27.14 1.75
C ASP A 73 25.06 25.98 2.50
N ASP A 74 24.83 25.86 3.81
CA ASP A 74 25.37 24.79 4.67
C ASP A 74 24.46 23.56 4.81
N GLY A 75 23.36 23.46 4.07
CA GLY A 75 22.36 22.38 4.21
C GLY A 75 22.96 20.97 4.15
N THR A 76 24.04 20.80 3.38
CA THR A 76 24.79 19.55 3.22
C THR A 76 25.52 19.08 4.49
N SER A 77 25.82 20.00 5.42
CA SER A 77 26.44 19.69 6.71
C SER A 77 25.44 19.33 7.80
N VAL A 78 24.19 19.77 7.64
CA VAL A 78 23.13 19.61 8.65
C VAL A 78 22.61 18.18 8.70
N ILE A 79 22.38 17.58 7.53
CA ILE A 79 22.00 16.17 7.38
C ILE A 79 22.91 15.56 6.32
N THR A 80 23.69 14.57 6.71
CA THR A 80 24.55 13.78 5.82
C THR A 80 23.94 12.40 5.58
N LYS A 81 24.49 11.62 4.65
CA LYS A 81 24.02 10.24 4.45
C LYS A 81 24.21 9.36 5.69
N ASP A 82 25.21 9.64 6.52
CA ASP A 82 25.52 8.85 7.72
C ASP A 82 24.54 9.12 8.85
N ASP A 83 23.83 10.25 8.78
CA ASP A 83 22.76 10.60 9.71
C ASP A 83 21.46 9.83 9.43
N VAL A 84 21.38 9.12 8.30
CA VAL A 84 20.25 8.26 7.92
C VAL A 84 20.54 6.83 8.38
N THR A 85 19.78 6.37 9.39
CA THR A 85 19.93 5.05 10.00
C THR A 85 18.71 4.19 9.73
N PHE A 86 18.88 3.03 9.10
CA PHE A 86 17.83 2.01 8.98
C PHE A 86 17.78 1.14 10.23
N GLY A 87 16.59 0.72 10.62
CA GLY A 87 16.35 -0.14 11.76
C GLY A 87 14.87 -0.50 11.83
N TYR A 88 14.34 -0.51 13.05
CA TYR A 88 12.98 -0.87 13.36
C TYR A 88 12.38 0.10 14.37
N TYR A 89 11.06 0.27 14.31
CA TYR A 89 10.30 0.93 15.35
C TYR A 89 9.62 -0.14 16.21
N ASP A 90 9.92 -0.10 17.50
CA ASP A 90 9.30 -0.91 18.54
C ASP A 90 7.98 -0.25 18.93
N ALA A 91 6.87 -0.83 18.47
CA ALA A 91 5.54 -0.29 18.71
C ALA A 91 5.09 -0.42 20.16
N THR A 92 5.69 -1.34 20.93
CA THR A 92 5.37 -1.56 22.35
C THR A 92 6.07 -0.53 23.24
N ASN A 93 7.37 -0.31 23.01
CA ASN A 93 8.18 0.62 23.81
C ASN A 93 8.29 2.02 23.19
N HIS A 94 7.64 2.26 22.06
CA HIS A 94 7.60 3.53 21.33
C HIS A 94 9.00 4.10 21.02
N ARG A 95 9.91 3.28 20.50
CA ARG A 95 11.30 3.70 20.26
C ARG A 95 11.89 3.10 18.99
N PHE A 96 12.87 3.80 18.43
CA PHE A 96 13.69 3.27 17.34
C PHE A 96 14.80 2.38 17.88
N VAL A 97 14.99 1.22 17.24
CA VAL A 97 16.07 0.26 17.50
C VAL A 97 16.76 -0.12 16.19
N THR A 98 18.03 -0.49 16.24
CA THR A 98 18.78 -0.94 15.05
C THR A 98 18.77 -2.45 14.88
N ASP A 99 18.62 -3.17 15.98
CA ASP A 99 18.69 -4.62 16.03
C ASP A 99 17.27 -5.20 16.03
N TYR A 100 17.10 -6.29 15.27
CA TYR A 100 15.86 -7.05 15.27
C TYR A 100 15.82 -8.01 16.45
N ALA A 101 14.68 -8.08 17.12
CA ALA A 101 14.41 -9.01 18.21
C ALA A 101 12.99 -9.59 18.01
N GLU A 102 12.89 -10.92 17.95
CA GLU A 102 11.63 -11.63 17.66
C GLU A 102 10.57 -11.46 18.75
N ASP A 103 10.97 -11.10 19.97
CA ASP A 103 10.09 -10.86 21.12
C ASP A 103 9.47 -9.44 21.12
N LEU A 104 9.86 -8.59 20.17
CA LEU A 104 9.36 -7.23 20.04
C LEU A 104 8.48 -7.06 18.80
N ASP A 105 7.43 -6.26 18.92
CA ASP A 105 6.63 -5.80 17.78
C ASP A 105 7.40 -4.73 16.99
N LEU A 106 8.20 -5.20 16.04
CA LEU A 106 9.14 -4.41 15.25
C LEU A 106 8.64 -4.19 13.82
N SER A 107 8.43 -2.93 13.47
CA SER A 107 8.13 -2.52 12.09
C SER A 107 9.35 -1.86 11.45
N PRO A 108 9.67 -2.12 10.17
CA PRO A 108 10.80 -1.48 9.50
C PRO A 108 10.74 0.04 9.60
N ALA A 109 11.85 0.68 9.95
CA ALA A 109 11.90 2.13 10.18
C ALA A 109 13.22 2.76 9.74
N VAL A 110 13.19 4.08 9.56
CA VAL A 110 14.37 4.92 9.35
C VAL A 110 14.36 6.06 10.34
N ARG A 111 15.50 6.28 11.01
CA ARG A 111 15.77 7.48 11.79
C ARG A 111 16.69 8.40 11.01
N VAL A 112 16.36 9.69 10.98
CA VAL A 112 17.24 10.75 10.46
C VAL A 112 17.50 11.76 11.56
N MET A 113 18.76 12.12 11.75
CA MET A 113 19.17 13.16 12.70
C MET A 113 19.72 14.38 11.96
N ALA A 114 19.26 15.56 12.37
CA ALA A 114 19.73 16.85 11.87
C ALA A 114 20.56 17.54 12.94
N HIS A 115 21.73 18.04 12.55
CA HIS A 115 22.74 18.57 13.47
C HIS A 115 23.23 19.95 13.03
N ARG A 116 23.00 20.96 13.87
CA ARG A 116 23.72 22.24 13.85
C ARG A 116 24.52 22.36 15.13
N THR A 117 25.81 22.09 15.07
CA THR A 117 26.67 21.93 16.24
C THR A 117 28.03 22.57 16.01
N THR A 118 28.75 22.86 17.09
CA THR A 118 30.09 23.43 16.99
C THR A 118 31.07 22.40 16.43
N GLU A 119 30.86 21.12 16.73
CA GLU A 119 31.64 19.97 16.28
C GLU A 119 31.60 19.80 14.76
N ARG A 120 30.44 20.11 14.13
CA ARG A 120 30.27 20.14 12.67
C ARG A 120 30.61 21.48 12.04
N ALA A 121 31.11 22.44 12.82
CA ALA A 121 31.39 23.80 12.40
C ALA A 121 30.19 24.49 11.69
N ASN A 122 28.95 24.16 12.10
CA ASN A 122 27.72 24.61 11.43
C ASN A 122 26.62 25.08 12.43
N ALA A 123 27.02 25.40 13.66
CA ALA A 123 26.13 25.94 14.69
C ALA A 123 25.32 27.14 14.16
N ALA A 124 24.04 27.24 14.56
CA ALA A 124 23.17 28.31 14.06
C ALA A 124 23.63 29.66 14.66
N PRO A 125 24.06 30.64 13.86
CA PRO A 125 24.67 31.85 14.40
C PRO A 125 23.68 32.65 15.24
N THR A 126 24.18 33.23 16.33
CA THR A 126 23.46 34.30 17.04
C THR A 126 23.73 35.64 16.35
N PHE A 127 22.78 36.55 16.44
CA PHE A 127 22.93 37.94 16.02
C PHE A 127 23.63 38.76 17.10
N PHE A 128 23.18 38.64 18.35
CA PHE A 128 23.64 39.49 19.45
C PHE A 128 24.36 38.72 20.55
N GLY A 129 24.10 37.42 20.70
CA GLY A 129 24.81 36.52 21.61
C GLY A 129 26.35 36.56 21.43
N LYS A 130 26.82 36.86 20.22
CA LYS A 130 28.26 37.07 19.91
C LYS A 130 28.93 38.10 20.82
N VAL A 131 28.19 39.14 21.23
CA VAL A 131 28.72 40.23 22.08
C VAL A 131 29.08 39.74 23.48
N ILE A 132 28.44 38.66 23.95
CA ILE A 132 28.70 38.03 25.24
C ILE A 132 29.39 36.67 25.10
N GLY A 133 29.98 36.38 23.95
CA GLY A 133 30.74 35.15 23.68
C GLY A 133 29.90 33.91 23.33
N GLN A 134 28.60 34.07 23.05
CA GLN A 134 27.74 32.99 22.57
C GLN A 134 27.57 33.07 21.05
N ASP A 135 28.46 32.43 20.29
CA ASP A 135 28.52 32.61 18.83
C ASP A 135 27.45 31.87 18.02
N GLY A 136 26.84 30.84 18.62
CA GLY A 136 25.80 30.06 17.96
C GLY A 136 24.98 29.19 18.90
N TRP A 137 23.82 28.78 18.40
CA TRP A 137 22.97 27.77 19.01
C TRP A 137 23.36 26.38 18.53
N GLN A 138 23.46 25.45 19.48
CA GLN A 138 23.54 24.04 19.18
C GLN A 138 22.14 23.44 19.12
N ILE A 139 21.80 22.83 18.00
CA ILE A 139 20.46 22.30 17.71
C ILE A 139 20.63 20.88 17.19
N ASN A 140 19.98 19.94 17.88
CA ASN A 140 19.81 18.56 17.42
C ASN A 140 18.31 18.28 17.37
N THR A 141 17.86 17.76 16.24
CA THR A 141 16.48 17.30 16.05
C THR A 141 16.48 16.12 15.11
N GLY A 142 15.39 15.37 15.05
CA GLY A 142 15.35 14.18 14.24
C GLY A 142 13.94 13.64 14.06
N ALA A 143 13.83 12.70 13.16
CA ALA A 143 12.57 12.09 12.78
C ALA A 143 12.74 10.58 12.67
N VAL A 144 11.69 9.85 13.00
CA VAL A 144 11.59 8.41 12.71
C VAL A 144 10.41 8.21 11.78
N ALA A 145 10.65 7.58 10.64
CA ALA A 145 9.60 7.12 9.73
C ALA A 145 9.49 5.61 9.86
N GLU A 146 8.26 5.11 10.03
CA GLU A 146 7.94 3.69 10.09
C GLU A 146 7.16 3.27 8.83
N ALA A 147 7.48 2.09 8.32
CA ALA A 147 6.70 1.38 7.33
C ALA A 147 5.55 0.60 8.00
N TYR A 148 4.34 0.74 7.47
CA TYR A 148 3.17 0.00 7.92
C TYR A 148 2.30 -0.40 6.72
N GLN A 149 1.41 -1.37 6.93
CA GLN A 149 0.43 -1.77 5.94
C GLN A 149 -0.97 -1.34 6.39
N PRO A 150 -1.70 -0.50 5.62
CA PRO A 150 -3.06 -0.16 5.95
C PRO A 150 -3.97 -1.38 5.84
N ALA A 151 -4.83 -1.60 6.85
CA ALA A 151 -5.78 -2.72 6.87
C ALA A 151 -6.63 -2.79 5.58
N CYS A 152 -7.01 -1.64 5.03
CA CYS A 152 -7.79 -1.56 3.79
C CYS A 152 -7.10 -2.06 2.52
N LEU A 153 -5.81 -2.36 2.62
CA LEU A 153 -4.98 -2.86 1.51
C LEU A 153 -4.38 -4.23 1.79
N THR A 154 -4.59 -4.78 2.99
CA THR A 154 -4.37 -6.21 3.26
C THR A 154 -5.61 -6.99 2.88
N GLU A 155 -6.78 -6.54 3.35
CA GLU A 155 -8.08 -7.15 3.08
C GLU A 155 -9.19 -6.11 2.98
N GLY A 156 -9.97 -6.20 1.91
CA GLY A 156 -11.01 -5.25 1.60
C GLY A 156 -11.08 -4.85 0.14
N LEU A 157 -11.87 -3.80 -0.09
CA LEU A 157 -12.07 -3.18 -1.40
C LEU A 157 -11.51 -1.77 -1.36
N ALA A 158 -10.57 -1.45 -2.26
CA ALA A 158 -9.93 -0.15 -2.36
C ALA A 158 -10.00 0.39 -3.79
N ALA A 159 -10.67 1.53 -4.00
CA ALA A 159 -10.88 2.13 -5.32
C ALA A 159 -10.34 3.58 -5.38
N LYS A 160 -9.67 3.94 -6.48
CA LYS A 160 -9.45 5.36 -6.83
C LYS A 160 -10.78 6.04 -7.26
N GLY A 161 -11.72 5.27 -7.80
CA GLY A 161 -13.05 5.72 -8.16
C GLY A 161 -14.06 5.57 -7.01
N VAL A 162 -15.19 4.96 -7.35
CA VAL A 162 -16.33 4.71 -6.46
C VAL A 162 -16.36 3.23 -6.09
N ILE A 163 -16.77 2.92 -4.87
CA ILE A 163 -17.22 1.57 -4.51
C ILE A 163 -18.74 1.59 -4.46
N ASP A 164 -19.39 0.78 -5.28
CA ASP A 164 -20.85 0.66 -5.38
C ASP A 164 -21.26 -0.78 -5.04
N LEU A 165 -21.91 -0.94 -3.88
CA LEU A 165 -22.35 -2.23 -3.37
C LEU A 165 -23.86 -2.24 -3.16
N GLN A 166 -24.49 -3.36 -3.51
CA GLN A 166 -25.93 -3.52 -3.42
C GLN A 166 -26.38 -3.84 -1.99
N SER A 167 -27.62 -4.31 -1.84
CA SER A 167 -28.27 -4.57 -0.55
C SER A 167 -27.91 -5.93 0.05
N GLY A 168 -28.09 -6.08 1.37
CA GLY A 168 -28.06 -7.40 2.02
C GLY A 168 -26.66 -7.95 2.29
N ASN A 169 -25.60 -7.15 2.13
CA ASN A 169 -24.24 -7.62 2.36
C ASN A 169 -23.87 -7.56 3.86
N SER A 170 -23.00 -8.45 4.30
CA SER A 170 -22.39 -8.38 5.64
C SER A 170 -20.88 -8.25 5.52
N PHE A 171 -20.28 -7.36 6.32
CA PHE A 171 -18.85 -7.08 6.35
C PHE A 171 -18.31 -7.46 7.72
N ALA A 172 -17.42 -8.45 7.74
CA ALA A 172 -16.81 -8.94 8.96
C ALA A 172 -15.91 -7.89 9.62
N SER A 173 -15.65 -8.05 10.91
CA SER A 173 -14.63 -7.27 11.62
C SER A 173 -13.29 -7.31 10.87
N GLY A 174 -12.64 -6.15 10.69
CA GLY A 174 -11.39 -6.04 9.94
C GLY A 174 -11.56 -5.81 8.43
N PHE A 175 -12.72 -6.15 7.86
CA PHE A 175 -12.98 -5.89 6.44
C PHE A 175 -13.14 -4.40 6.17
N CYS A 176 -12.45 -3.88 5.15
CA CYS A 176 -12.47 -2.46 4.85
C CYS A 176 -12.95 -2.13 3.44
N LEU A 177 -13.72 -1.04 3.35
CA LEU A 177 -14.04 -0.34 2.12
C LEU A 177 -13.31 1.01 2.10
N TYR A 178 -12.51 1.26 1.07
CA TYR A 178 -11.88 2.55 0.83
C TYR A 178 -12.16 3.05 -0.59
N ALA A 179 -12.78 4.22 -0.70
CA ALA A 179 -12.96 4.88 -1.99
C ALA A 179 -12.42 6.30 -1.95
N ALA A 180 -11.58 6.67 -2.92
CA ALA A 180 -11.02 8.02 -2.99
C ALA A 180 -12.07 9.07 -3.42
N GLN A 181 -13.13 8.66 -4.12
CA GLN A 181 -14.27 9.54 -4.43
C GLN A 181 -15.37 9.46 -3.37
N TYR A 182 -16.09 8.34 -3.34
CA TYR A 182 -17.13 8.04 -2.36
C TYR A 182 -17.50 6.55 -2.40
N VAL A 183 -18.17 6.09 -1.35
CA VAL A 183 -18.79 4.77 -1.29
C VAL A 183 -20.30 4.96 -1.49
N SER A 184 -20.91 4.18 -2.36
CA SER A 184 -22.36 4.06 -2.54
C SER A 184 -22.82 2.72 -1.98
N LEU A 185 -23.78 2.76 -1.06
CA LEU A 185 -24.34 1.57 -0.42
C LEU A 185 -25.86 1.61 -0.50
N ASN A 186 -26.44 0.48 -0.88
CA ASN A 186 -27.87 0.28 -0.76
C ASN A 186 -28.24 -0.10 0.70
N GLN A 187 -29.41 -0.71 0.92
CA GLN A 187 -29.98 -0.96 2.25
C GLN A 187 -29.70 -2.37 2.78
N ASN A 188 -29.94 -2.59 4.08
CA ASN A 188 -29.86 -3.88 4.75
C ASN A 188 -28.45 -4.48 4.73
N ASN A 189 -27.43 -3.64 4.74
CA ASN A 189 -26.06 -4.07 4.92
C ASN A 189 -25.73 -4.14 6.42
N LEU A 190 -24.88 -5.08 6.82
CA LEU A 190 -24.41 -5.24 8.19
C LEU A 190 -22.90 -4.99 8.26
N PHE A 191 -22.47 -4.10 9.13
CA PHE A 191 -21.07 -3.82 9.43
C PHE A 191 -20.78 -4.29 10.85
N GLU A 192 -19.98 -5.34 10.99
CA GLU A 192 -19.55 -5.80 12.31
C GLU A 192 -18.63 -4.77 12.97
N SER A 193 -18.53 -4.83 14.30
CA SER A 193 -17.60 -3.96 15.05
C SER A 193 -16.17 -4.22 14.58
N GLY A 194 -15.52 -3.18 14.04
CA GLY A 194 -14.17 -3.29 13.47
C GLY A 194 -14.14 -3.30 11.95
N ALA A 195 -15.29 -3.44 11.27
CA ALA A 195 -15.39 -3.13 9.85
C ALA A 195 -15.15 -1.63 9.61
N ILE A 196 -14.59 -1.29 8.45
CA ILE A 196 -14.18 0.08 8.14
C ILE A 196 -14.81 0.51 6.82
N VAL A 197 -15.44 1.69 6.82
CA VAL A 197 -15.83 2.39 5.59
C VAL A 197 -15.11 3.73 5.59
N SER A 198 -14.22 3.93 4.62
CA SER A 198 -13.33 5.08 4.62
C SER A 198 -13.28 5.81 3.29
N MET A 199 -13.21 7.14 3.38
CA MET A 199 -13.09 8.03 2.23
C MET A 199 -12.51 9.38 2.70
N PRO A 200 -11.93 10.19 1.79
CA PRO A 200 -11.38 11.50 2.16
C PRO A 200 -12.43 12.49 2.67
N ASP A 201 -13.67 12.35 2.23
CA ASP A 201 -14.79 13.20 2.62
C ASP A 201 -16.05 12.35 2.86
N THR A 202 -16.35 12.11 4.13
CA THR A 202 -17.47 11.26 4.55
C THR A 202 -18.84 11.87 4.26
N SER A 203 -18.91 13.17 3.93
CA SER A 203 -20.17 13.81 3.52
C SER A 203 -20.65 13.37 2.13
N LYS A 204 -19.75 12.78 1.33
CA LYS A 204 -20.07 12.23 0.01
C LYS A 204 -20.57 10.78 0.03
N LEU A 205 -20.66 10.17 1.21
CA LEU A 205 -21.25 8.84 1.36
C LEU A 205 -22.63 8.83 0.71
N ASP A 206 -22.80 8.01 -0.32
CA ASP A 206 -24.03 7.90 -1.07
C ASP A 206 -24.87 6.77 -0.49
N ILE A 207 -25.89 7.15 0.28
CA ILE A 207 -26.83 6.22 0.91
C ILE A 207 -28.26 6.77 0.80
N PRO A 208 -29.28 5.90 0.79
CA PRO A 208 -30.67 6.32 0.95
C PRO A 208 -30.87 7.13 2.24
N ALA A 209 -31.94 7.93 2.32
CA ALA A 209 -32.25 8.72 3.52
C ALA A 209 -32.37 7.88 4.81
N SER A 210 -32.80 6.63 4.68
CA SER A 210 -32.86 5.65 5.78
C SER A 210 -31.57 4.83 5.94
N GLY A 211 -30.49 5.19 5.26
CA GLY A 211 -29.28 4.38 5.11
C GLY A 211 -28.62 4.06 6.44
N PHE A 212 -28.42 5.04 7.33
CA PHE A 212 -27.87 4.78 8.67
C PHE A 212 -28.77 3.95 9.57
N THR A 213 -30.09 3.92 9.32
CA THR A 213 -31.05 3.10 10.07
C THR A 213 -31.20 1.69 9.49
N LYS A 214 -30.86 1.52 8.21
CA LYS A 214 -31.00 0.26 7.48
C LYS A 214 -29.68 -0.44 7.22
N ASN A 215 -28.55 0.20 7.53
CA ASN A 215 -27.23 -0.37 7.45
C ASN A 215 -26.61 -0.40 8.85
N ASP A 216 -26.83 -1.50 9.55
CA ASP A 216 -26.43 -1.65 10.94
C ASP A 216 -24.90 -1.57 11.07
N GLY A 217 -24.40 -0.76 12.01
CA GLY A 217 -22.97 -0.55 12.23
C GLY A 217 -22.25 0.39 11.25
N LEU A 218 -22.94 0.89 10.21
CA LEU A 218 -22.32 1.75 9.19
C LEU A 218 -21.78 3.06 9.78
N GLN A 219 -22.52 3.66 10.71
CA GLN A 219 -22.12 4.93 11.32
C GLN A 219 -20.85 4.74 12.17
N GLU A 220 -20.76 3.62 12.88
CA GLU A 220 -19.59 3.23 13.66
C GLU A 220 -18.41 2.81 12.80
N ALA A 221 -18.64 2.30 11.59
CA ALA A 221 -17.59 1.91 10.63
C ALA A 221 -16.99 3.10 9.87
N LEU A 222 -17.70 4.23 9.79
CA LEU A 222 -17.33 5.37 8.95
C LEU A 222 -16.10 6.13 9.48
N ARG A 223 -15.08 6.33 8.65
CA ARG A 223 -13.82 7.04 8.99
C ARG A 223 -13.37 7.95 7.85
N THR A 224 -12.79 9.10 8.19
CA THR A 224 -12.05 9.91 7.21
C THR A 224 -10.65 9.34 7.04
N SER A 225 -10.26 9.02 5.81
CA SER A 225 -8.91 8.53 5.51
C SER A 225 -8.51 8.86 4.07
N PHE A 226 -7.20 8.94 3.82
CA PHE A 226 -6.64 9.15 2.50
C PHE A 226 -5.49 8.17 2.25
N TYR A 227 -5.65 7.32 1.23
CA TYR A 227 -4.62 6.42 0.74
C TYR A 227 -4.34 6.70 -0.73
N LYS A 228 -3.06 6.91 -1.05
CA LYS A 228 -2.60 6.89 -2.43
C LYS A 228 -2.34 5.44 -2.83
N LEU A 229 -3.21 4.85 -3.66
CA LEU A 229 -3.12 3.46 -4.15
C LEU A 229 -1.93 3.26 -5.10
N ARG A 230 -0.71 3.32 -4.55
CA ARG A 230 0.57 3.32 -5.29
C ARG A 230 0.89 1.98 -5.95
N VAL A 231 0.30 0.88 -5.46
CA VAL A 231 0.48 -0.46 -6.06
C VAL A 231 0.03 -0.46 -7.53
N LEU A 232 -1.01 0.30 -7.85
CA LEU A 232 -1.54 0.44 -9.21
C LEU A 232 -0.52 1.05 -10.17
N ASP A 233 0.24 2.04 -9.70
CA ASP A 233 1.27 2.72 -10.51
C ASP A 233 2.49 1.79 -10.77
N ARG A 234 2.64 0.70 -10.01
CA ARG A 234 3.70 -0.31 -10.17
C ARG A 234 3.30 -1.52 -11.01
N ILE A 235 2.01 -1.70 -11.32
CA ILE A 235 1.51 -2.87 -12.08
C ILE A 235 2.34 -3.15 -13.34
N PRO A 236 2.63 -2.18 -14.24
CA PRO A 236 3.42 -2.48 -15.44
C PRO A 236 4.82 -3.05 -15.14
N LYS A 237 5.50 -2.53 -14.11
CA LYS A 237 6.82 -3.01 -13.71
C LYS A 237 6.74 -4.40 -13.06
N ILE A 238 5.71 -4.65 -12.26
CA ILE A 238 5.46 -5.97 -11.65
C ILE A 238 5.28 -7.01 -12.75
N ILE A 239 4.36 -6.78 -13.69
CA ILE A 239 4.08 -7.72 -14.80
C ILE A 239 5.35 -7.97 -15.62
N GLN A 240 6.11 -6.90 -15.93
CA GLN A 240 7.37 -7.04 -16.67
C GLN A 240 8.40 -7.90 -15.91
N SER A 241 8.59 -7.66 -14.61
CA SER A 241 9.54 -8.44 -13.82
C SER A 241 9.14 -9.92 -13.67
N MET A 242 7.83 -10.22 -13.67
CA MET A 242 7.32 -11.58 -13.70
C MET A 242 7.58 -12.24 -15.05
N ARG A 243 7.31 -11.51 -16.16
CA ARG A 243 7.59 -11.97 -17.52
C ARG A 243 9.08 -12.29 -17.72
N ASP A 244 9.96 -11.49 -17.13
CA ASP A 244 11.41 -11.68 -17.19
C ASP A 244 11.92 -12.80 -16.26
N GLY A 245 11.05 -13.40 -15.44
CA GLY A 245 11.43 -14.46 -14.50
C GLY A 245 12.21 -13.97 -13.27
N THR A 246 12.20 -12.66 -12.98
CA THR A 246 13.11 -12.05 -12.01
C THR A 246 12.47 -11.72 -10.66
N GLY A 247 11.24 -11.19 -10.65
CA GLY A 247 10.59 -10.64 -9.46
C GLY A 247 9.10 -10.97 -9.37
N TYR A 248 8.54 -10.85 -8.16
CA TYR A 248 7.12 -11.10 -7.85
C TYR A 248 6.61 -12.50 -8.26
N LEU A 249 7.53 -13.46 -8.42
CA LEU A 249 7.22 -14.87 -8.62
C LEU A 249 7.35 -15.61 -7.27
N PRO A 250 6.29 -16.30 -6.82
CA PRO A 250 6.29 -17.04 -5.56
C PRO A 250 7.17 -18.29 -5.63
N ALA A 251 7.49 -18.85 -4.46
CA ALA A 251 8.44 -19.94 -4.32
C ALA A 251 8.03 -21.23 -5.07
N TYR A 252 6.73 -21.45 -5.26
CA TYR A 252 6.21 -22.58 -6.02
C TYR A 252 6.54 -22.50 -7.52
N ILE A 253 6.94 -21.33 -8.06
CA ILE A 253 7.41 -21.21 -9.45
C ILE A 253 8.89 -21.58 -9.52
N THR A 254 9.13 -22.88 -9.71
CA THR A 254 10.47 -23.46 -9.81
C THR A 254 11.10 -23.26 -11.19
N ASN A 255 10.30 -23.29 -12.27
CA ASN A 255 10.74 -23.02 -13.63
C ASN A 255 10.37 -21.58 -14.02
N ARG A 256 11.35 -20.69 -13.93
CA ARG A 256 11.20 -19.25 -14.23
C ARG A 256 11.48 -18.91 -15.69
N THR A 257 11.74 -19.90 -16.54
CA THR A 257 11.88 -19.68 -17.98
C THR A 257 10.48 -19.64 -18.60
N PRO A 258 10.08 -18.55 -19.27
CA PRO A 258 8.75 -18.45 -19.85
C PRO A 258 8.47 -19.56 -20.89
N THR A 259 7.40 -20.33 -20.67
CA THR A 259 6.85 -21.26 -21.65
C THR A 259 5.73 -20.57 -22.42
N VAL A 260 5.85 -20.51 -23.75
CA VAL A 260 4.84 -19.84 -24.58
C VAL A 260 3.69 -20.80 -24.88
N LEU A 261 2.46 -20.39 -24.56
CA LEU A 261 1.24 -21.07 -24.99
C LEU A 261 0.55 -20.23 -26.06
N THR A 262 0.26 -20.86 -27.19
CA THR A 262 -0.38 -20.22 -28.35
C THR A 262 -1.78 -20.77 -28.56
N GLY A 263 -2.76 -19.91 -28.79
CA GLY A 263 -4.12 -20.33 -29.14
C GLY A 263 -5.20 -19.36 -28.71
N THR A 264 -6.41 -19.56 -29.20
CA THR A 264 -7.61 -18.81 -28.77
C THR A 264 -8.44 -19.55 -27.73
N LYS A 265 -8.13 -20.84 -27.52
CA LYS A 265 -8.72 -21.70 -26.50
C LYS A 265 -7.60 -22.51 -25.88
N LEU A 266 -7.54 -22.50 -24.55
CA LEU A 266 -6.65 -23.32 -23.75
C LEU A 266 -7.49 -24.10 -22.75
N GLU A 267 -7.02 -25.27 -22.35
CA GLU A 267 -7.59 -26.06 -21.27
C GLU A 267 -6.81 -25.84 -19.98
N THR A 268 -7.49 -25.93 -18.85
CA THR A 268 -6.89 -25.85 -17.50
C THR A 268 -5.75 -26.86 -17.31
N THR A 269 -5.82 -28.02 -17.96
CA THR A 269 -4.82 -29.09 -17.93
C THR A 269 -3.55 -28.79 -18.71
N GLU A 270 -3.52 -27.73 -19.53
CA GLU A 270 -2.30 -27.28 -20.22
C GLU A 270 -1.32 -26.56 -19.28
N PHE A 271 -1.79 -26.15 -18.10
CA PHE A 271 -1.01 -25.47 -17.08
C PHE A 271 -0.47 -26.49 -16.07
N THR A 272 0.83 -26.75 -16.13
CA THR A 272 1.49 -27.68 -15.21
C THR A 272 2.13 -26.94 -14.04
N PRO A 273 1.97 -27.44 -12.79
CA PRO A 273 2.55 -26.84 -11.60
C PRO A 273 4.04 -26.50 -11.73
N GLY A 274 4.42 -25.36 -11.14
CA GLY A 274 5.80 -24.88 -11.05
C GLY A 274 6.31 -24.10 -12.26
N ASN A 275 5.45 -23.82 -13.24
CA ASN A 275 5.87 -23.17 -14.49
C ASN A 275 5.37 -21.72 -14.63
N LEU A 276 6.21 -20.94 -15.30
CA LEU A 276 5.90 -19.62 -15.82
C LEU A 276 5.42 -19.72 -17.27
N TYR A 277 4.24 -19.17 -17.56
CA TYR A 277 3.65 -19.16 -18.88
C TYR A 277 3.52 -17.74 -19.44
N VAL A 278 3.71 -17.61 -20.75
CA VAL A 278 3.35 -16.43 -21.52
C VAL A 278 2.31 -16.85 -22.55
N LEU A 279 1.14 -16.24 -22.52
CA LEU A 279 0.11 -16.45 -23.51
C LEU A 279 0.41 -15.55 -24.71
N ASP A 280 0.62 -16.15 -25.87
CA ASP A 280 0.72 -15.46 -27.14
C ASP A 280 -0.62 -15.60 -27.87
N CYS A 281 -1.40 -14.51 -27.85
CA CYS A 281 -2.77 -14.51 -28.32
C CYS A 281 -3.05 -13.32 -29.25
N ASN A 282 -3.58 -13.62 -30.44
CA ASN A 282 -3.86 -12.61 -31.48
C ASN A 282 -4.98 -11.61 -31.13
N SER A 283 -5.93 -11.99 -30.26
CA SER A 283 -7.04 -11.12 -29.89
C SER A 283 -7.57 -11.37 -28.49
N SER A 284 -7.88 -12.61 -28.15
CA SER A 284 -8.28 -13.04 -26.81
C SER A 284 -8.09 -14.54 -26.67
N VAL A 285 -8.01 -15.02 -25.43
CA VAL A 285 -7.90 -16.44 -25.12
C VAL A 285 -8.99 -16.83 -24.13
N THR A 286 -9.62 -17.98 -24.37
CA THR A 286 -10.56 -18.58 -23.42
C THR A 286 -9.92 -19.79 -22.76
N ILE A 287 -9.80 -19.78 -21.43
CA ILE A 287 -9.31 -20.92 -20.65
C ILE A 287 -10.51 -21.71 -20.16
N SER A 288 -10.68 -22.97 -20.58
CA SER A 288 -11.87 -23.77 -20.28
C SER A 288 -11.52 -25.03 -19.51
N VAL A 289 -12.45 -25.49 -18.66
CA VAL A 289 -12.37 -26.83 -18.08
C VAL A 289 -12.56 -27.85 -19.21
N PRO A 290 -11.70 -28.88 -19.32
CA PRO A 290 -11.79 -29.88 -20.39
C PRO A 290 -13.12 -30.62 -20.34
N SER A 291 -13.70 -30.88 -21.52
CA SER A 291 -14.99 -31.58 -21.63
C SER A 291 -14.88 -33.10 -21.43
N LYS A 292 -13.65 -33.63 -21.47
CA LYS A 292 -13.32 -35.03 -21.21
C LYS A 292 -12.09 -35.03 -20.30
N VAL A 293 -12.22 -35.71 -19.17
CA VAL A 293 -11.13 -35.93 -18.23
C VAL A 293 -10.65 -37.35 -18.48
N ASP A 294 -9.34 -37.53 -18.62
CA ASP A 294 -8.75 -38.87 -18.64
C ASP A 294 -8.96 -39.48 -17.25
N ASP A 295 -9.50 -40.70 -17.18
CA ASP A 295 -9.80 -41.42 -15.93
C ASP A 295 -8.53 -41.64 -15.05
N THR A 296 -7.34 -41.37 -15.57
CA THR A 296 -6.06 -41.42 -14.85
C THR A 296 -5.67 -40.12 -14.14
N VAL A 297 -6.36 -39.00 -14.38
CA VAL A 297 -6.10 -37.70 -13.76
C VAL A 297 -6.75 -37.66 -12.37
N THR A 298 -5.93 -37.58 -11.32
CA THR A 298 -6.37 -37.55 -9.91
C THR A 298 -6.61 -36.14 -9.37
N THR A 299 -6.23 -35.11 -10.13
CA THR A 299 -6.43 -33.70 -9.79
C THR A 299 -7.74 -33.18 -10.38
N ASP A 300 -8.41 -32.25 -9.69
CA ASP A 300 -9.62 -31.63 -10.21
C ASP A 300 -9.31 -30.91 -11.55
N PRO A 301 -9.90 -31.34 -12.68
CA PRO A 301 -9.65 -30.75 -13.99
C PRO A 301 -10.08 -29.28 -14.07
N ALA A 302 -10.88 -28.78 -13.13
CA ALA A 302 -11.27 -27.38 -13.10
C ALA A 302 -10.19 -26.46 -12.50
N VAL A 303 -9.21 -27.02 -11.79
CA VAL A 303 -8.22 -26.27 -11.01
C VAL A 303 -6.94 -26.04 -11.81
N ILE A 304 -6.52 -24.78 -11.87
CA ILE A 304 -5.20 -24.37 -12.29
C ILE A 304 -4.41 -24.05 -11.04
N SER A 305 -3.32 -24.79 -10.79
CA SER A 305 -2.56 -24.66 -9.55
C SER A 305 -1.05 -24.46 -9.73
N GLU A 306 -0.46 -23.64 -8.85
CA GLU A 306 1.00 -23.43 -8.73
C GLU A 306 1.64 -22.89 -10.01
N VAL A 307 0.96 -21.99 -10.71
CA VAL A 307 1.45 -21.39 -11.97
C VAL A 307 1.47 -19.87 -11.93
N ALA A 308 2.32 -19.29 -12.78
CA ALA A 308 2.30 -17.88 -13.10
C ALA A 308 2.05 -17.72 -14.60
N VAL A 309 1.07 -16.92 -14.98
CA VAL A 309 0.63 -16.75 -16.36
C VAL A 309 0.64 -15.27 -16.71
N ILE A 310 1.37 -14.89 -17.75
CA ILE A 310 1.38 -13.53 -18.28
C ILE A 310 0.69 -13.52 -19.64
N ALA A 311 -0.31 -12.66 -19.80
CA ALA A 311 -0.97 -12.40 -21.08
C ALA A 311 -0.77 -10.94 -21.51
N ASP A 312 -0.93 -10.70 -22.81
CA ASP A 312 -1.03 -9.35 -23.38
C ASP A 312 -2.36 -9.07 -24.09
N CYS A 313 -3.26 -10.07 -24.12
CA CYS A 313 -4.61 -9.97 -24.63
C CYS A 313 -5.66 -10.27 -23.53
N PRO A 314 -6.94 -9.93 -23.73
CA PRO A 314 -8.03 -10.36 -22.86
C PRO A 314 -8.07 -11.88 -22.62
N VAL A 315 -8.13 -12.26 -21.35
CA VAL A 315 -8.27 -13.65 -20.89
C VAL A 315 -9.68 -13.86 -20.35
N LYS A 316 -10.38 -14.82 -20.94
CA LYS A 316 -11.70 -15.26 -20.49
C LYS A 316 -11.59 -16.60 -19.78
N PHE A 317 -11.86 -16.61 -18.48
CA PHE A 317 -12.03 -17.85 -17.73
C PHE A 317 -13.39 -18.46 -18.08
N GLY A 318 -13.39 -19.75 -18.40
CA GLY A 318 -14.57 -20.55 -18.68
C GLY A 318 -15.39 -20.82 -17.42
N ASN A 319 -16.49 -21.54 -17.60
CA ASN A 319 -17.36 -21.89 -16.48
C ASN A 319 -16.65 -22.83 -15.50
N GLY A 320 -16.66 -22.47 -14.21
CA GLY A 320 -16.15 -23.33 -13.13
C GLY A 320 -14.63 -23.36 -12.98
N VAL A 321 -13.89 -22.53 -13.72
CA VAL A 321 -12.42 -22.47 -13.56
C VAL A 321 -12.07 -22.02 -12.14
N ALA A 322 -11.16 -22.75 -11.51
CA ALA A 322 -10.63 -22.45 -10.20
C ALA A 322 -9.13 -22.18 -10.27
N LEU A 323 -8.68 -21.17 -9.54
CA LEU A 323 -7.28 -20.76 -9.45
C LEU A 323 -6.79 -21.00 -8.03
N GLU A 324 -5.72 -21.77 -7.82
CA GLU A 324 -5.17 -22.04 -6.49
C GLU A 324 -3.64 -21.88 -6.52
N ASN A 325 -3.04 -21.09 -5.64
CA ASN A 325 -1.61 -20.77 -5.79
C ASN A 325 -1.28 -20.32 -7.22
N ALA A 326 -2.11 -19.47 -7.82
CA ALA A 326 -1.97 -19.09 -9.21
C ALA A 326 -1.92 -17.57 -9.34
N ILE A 327 -1.02 -17.06 -10.18
CA ILE A 327 -0.93 -15.64 -10.51
C ILE A 327 -1.18 -15.46 -11.99
N PHE A 328 -2.20 -14.68 -12.33
CA PHE A 328 -2.48 -14.25 -13.70
C PHE A 328 -2.20 -12.76 -13.81
N ALA A 329 -1.28 -12.40 -14.69
CA ALA A 329 -0.87 -11.04 -14.99
C ALA A 329 -1.23 -10.68 -16.43
N ASN A 330 -1.74 -9.48 -16.68
CA ASN A 330 -2.19 -9.09 -18.01
C ASN A 330 -1.85 -7.63 -18.36
N THR A 331 -1.17 -7.42 -19.48
CA THR A 331 -0.86 -6.07 -19.99
C THR A 331 -1.96 -5.48 -20.86
N SER A 332 -2.99 -6.25 -21.22
CA SER A 332 -4.18 -5.72 -21.92
C SER A 332 -4.83 -4.63 -21.08
N THR A 333 -5.08 -3.48 -21.72
CA THR A 333 -5.74 -2.31 -21.13
C THR A 333 -7.25 -2.33 -21.34
N ASP A 334 -7.82 -3.44 -21.85
CA ASP A 334 -9.27 -3.56 -22.05
C ASP A 334 -10.04 -3.54 -20.73
N ASP A 335 -11.27 -3.02 -20.76
CA ASP A 335 -12.14 -2.99 -19.58
C ASP A 335 -12.50 -4.41 -19.09
N ARG A 336 -12.34 -5.42 -19.97
CA ARG A 336 -12.52 -6.84 -19.68
C ARG A 336 -11.23 -7.62 -19.96
N SER A 337 -10.11 -7.10 -19.47
CA SER A 337 -8.79 -7.75 -19.57
C SER A 337 -8.80 -9.13 -18.91
N PHE A 338 -9.50 -9.26 -17.77
CA PHE A 338 -9.96 -10.56 -17.27
C PHE A 338 -11.48 -10.61 -17.27
N SER A 339 -12.04 -11.74 -17.69
CA SER A 339 -13.48 -11.95 -17.58
C SER A 339 -13.89 -13.39 -17.28
N ALA A 340 -15.03 -13.55 -16.63
CA ALA A 340 -15.64 -14.86 -16.42
C ALA A 340 -17.17 -14.77 -16.58
N PRO A 341 -17.80 -15.71 -17.31
CA PRO A 341 -19.25 -15.72 -17.44
C PRO A 341 -19.93 -16.16 -16.15
N GLN A 342 -19.37 -17.15 -15.45
CA GLN A 342 -19.83 -17.57 -14.13
C GLN A 342 -18.82 -18.53 -13.46
N GLY A 343 -18.89 -18.63 -12.14
CA GLY A 343 -18.27 -19.73 -11.39
C GLY A 343 -16.75 -19.70 -11.32
N LEU A 344 -16.13 -18.52 -11.52
CA LEU A 344 -14.70 -18.34 -11.30
C LEU A 344 -14.42 -18.43 -9.79
N ARG A 345 -13.50 -19.30 -9.39
CA ARG A 345 -13.02 -19.38 -8.01
C ARG A 345 -11.57 -18.88 -7.93
N ILE A 346 -11.31 -17.91 -7.06
CA ILE A 346 -9.99 -17.34 -6.84
C ILE A 346 -9.54 -17.75 -5.45
N GLY A 347 -8.64 -18.72 -5.42
CA GLY A 347 -8.03 -19.34 -4.27
C GLY A 347 -8.81 -20.54 -3.71
N ARG A 348 -8.23 -21.23 -2.74
CA ARG A 348 -8.72 -22.50 -2.18
C ARG A 348 -9.70 -22.26 -1.04
N ASP A 349 -10.84 -22.93 -1.09
CA ASP A 349 -11.80 -22.94 0.01
C ASP A 349 -11.30 -23.90 1.11
N ASP A 350 -10.54 -23.36 2.04
CA ASP A 350 -9.92 -24.08 3.15
C ASP A 350 -10.06 -23.37 4.51
N ASN A 351 -11.03 -22.45 4.62
CA ASN A 351 -11.32 -21.67 5.82
C ASN A 351 -10.08 -20.86 6.28
N CYS A 352 -9.59 -20.01 5.38
CA CYS A 352 -8.44 -19.11 5.59
C CYS A 352 -7.14 -19.84 6.00
N ALA A 353 -6.93 -21.07 5.52
CA ALA A 353 -5.68 -21.76 5.79
C ALA A 353 -4.53 -21.07 5.03
N PRO A 354 -3.28 -21.15 5.52
CA PRO A 354 -2.15 -20.58 4.80
C PRO A 354 -1.98 -21.16 3.39
N ASP A 355 -1.50 -20.33 2.47
CA ASP A 355 -1.39 -20.63 1.04
C ASP A 355 -2.76 -20.82 0.35
N GLY A 356 -2.78 -21.36 -0.87
CA GLY A 356 -4.00 -21.58 -1.65
C GLY A 356 -4.52 -20.35 -2.38
N GLY A 357 -4.13 -19.14 -1.95
CA GLY A 357 -4.55 -17.87 -2.55
C GLY A 357 -4.18 -17.70 -4.02
N ALA A 358 -4.96 -16.89 -4.75
CA ALA A 358 -4.75 -16.61 -6.17
C ALA A 358 -4.89 -15.14 -6.51
N LYS A 359 -4.22 -14.71 -7.59
CA LYS A 359 -3.98 -13.29 -7.87
C LYS A 359 -4.26 -12.96 -9.33
N LEU A 360 -5.06 -11.91 -9.56
CA LEU A 360 -5.29 -11.32 -10.87
C LEU A 360 -4.70 -9.91 -10.91
N ILE A 361 -3.73 -9.68 -11.78
CA ILE A 361 -3.02 -8.40 -11.90
C ILE A 361 -3.20 -7.90 -13.33
N THR A 362 -3.78 -6.73 -13.53
CA THR A 362 -4.08 -6.25 -14.88
C THR A 362 -3.94 -4.74 -15.06
N MET A 363 -3.44 -4.34 -16.23
CA MET A 363 -3.47 -2.95 -16.71
C MET A 363 -4.86 -2.52 -17.23
N GLY A 364 -5.80 -3.46 -17.33
CA GLY A 364 -7.18 -3.24 -17.72
C GLY A 364 -8.14 -3.40 -16.55
N GLY A 365 -9.35 -3.86 -16.85
CA GLY A 365 -10.40 -4.15 -15.87
C GLY A 365 -10.68 -5.64 -15.71
N VAL A 366 -11.49 -5.96 -14.70
CA VAL A 366 -11.94 -7.33 -14.40
C VAL A 366 -13.47 -7.36 -14.36
N SER A 367 -14.07 -8.34 -15.05
CA SER A 367 -15.53 -8.50 -15.08
C SER A 367 -15.95 -9.95 -14.88
N SER A 368 -16.60 -10.24 -13.76
CA SER A 368 -17.21 -11.56 -13.50
C SER A 368 -18.73 -11.43 -13.40
N ALA A 369 -19.44 -12.06 -14.34
CA ALA A 369 -20.87 -11.84 -14.49
C ALA A 369 -21.72 -12.58 -13.42
N ALA A 370 -21.23 -13.67 -12.84
CA ALA A 370 -21.99 -14.40 -11.81
C ALA A 370 -21.11 -15.35 -10.98
N LYS A 371 -21.54 -15.60 -9.73
CA LYS A 371 -21.02 -16.64 -8.84
C LYS A 371 -19.48 -16.66 -8.76
N ILE A 372 -18.84 -15.49 -8.69
CA ILE A 372 -17.42 -15.48 -8.32
C ILE A 372 -17.29 -15.89 -6.84
N SER A 373 -16.24 -16.64 -6.53
CA SER A 373 -15.86 -16.91 -5.14
C SER A 373 -14.40 -16.53 -4.91
N PHE A 374 -14.10 -15.95 -3.76
CA PHE A 374 -12.79 -15.50 -3.31
C PHE A 374 -12.46 -16.21 -2.00
N PHE A 375 -11.34 -16.91 -1.99
CA PHE A 375 -10.80 -17.59 -0.82
C PHE A 375 -9.29 -17.29 -0.78
N GLY A 376 -8.86 -16.26 -0.08
CA GLY A 376 -7.46 -15.80 -0.17
C GLY A 376 -7.11 -15.10 -1.50
N GLY A 377 -8.07 -14.35 -2.07
CA GLY A 377 -7.98 -13.82 -3.44
C GLY A 377 -7.53 -12.37 -3.53
N GLN A 378 -6.63 -12.03 -4.47
CA GLN A 378 -6.24 -10.65 -4.76
C GLN A 378 -6.56 -10.24 -6.20
N ILE A 379 -7.13 -9.06 -6.37
CA ILE A 379 -7.29 -8.40 -7.69
C ILE A 379 -6.61 -7.03 -7.64
N LEU A 380 -5.65 -6.81 -8.53
CA LEU A 380 -5.04 -5.50 -8.79
C LEU A 380 -5.37 -5.07 -10.22
N ALA A 381 -6.25 -4.09 -10.38
CA ALA A 381 -6.70 -3.64 -11.69
C ALA A 381 -6.51 -2.12 -11.86
N VAL A 382 -5.92 -1.69 -12.97
CA VAL A 382 -5.80 -0.25 -13.27
C VAL A 382 -7.15 0.37 -13.62
N LYS A 383 -8.08 -0.41 -14.19
CA LYS A 383 -9.47 0.01 -14.48
C LYS A 383 -10.47 -0.65 -13.54
N ASP A 384 -11.74 -0.58 -13.92
CA ASP A 384 -12.88 -1.03 -13.14
C ASP A 384 -12.85 -2.52 -12.84
N VAL A 385 -13.39 -2.89 -11.68
CA VAL A 385 -13.64 -4.27 -11.27
C VAL A 385 -15.13 -4.42 -11.01
N SER A 386 -15.79 -5.26 -11.78
CA SER A 386 -17.20 -5.60 -11.60
C SER A 386 -17.35 -7.08 -11.32
N PHE A 387 -18.06 -7.42 -10.25
CA PHE A 387 -18.25 -8.81 -9.87
C PHE A 387 -19.60 -9.08 -9.22
N SER A 388 -20.14 -10.26 -9.50
CA SER A 388 -21.29 -10.81 -8.80
C SER A 388 -20.89 -12.08 -8.05
N ALA A 389 -20.68 -11.98 -6.74
CA ALA A 389 -20.31 -13.10 -5.88
C ALA A 389 -21.50 -13.93 -5.41
N GLN A 390 -21.21 -15.13 -4.90
CA GLN A 390 -22.16 -16.02 -4.25
C GLN A 390 -22.23 -15.72 -2.75
N ALA A 391 -23.39 -15.96 -2.12
CA ALA A 391 -23.71 -15.50 -0.75
C ALA A 391 -22.64 -15.82 0.32
N ASP A 392 -22.03 -17.01 0.24
CA ASP A 392 -20.98 -17.48 1.17
C ASP A 392 -19.62 -17.66 0.48
N GLY A 393 -19.41 -17.02 -0.67
CA GLY A 393 -18.22 -17.24 -1.49
C GLY A 393 -17.09 -16.23 -1.26
N ILE A 394 -17.00 -15.52 -0.13
CA ILE A 394 -15.94 -14.53 0.10
C ILE A 394 -15.32 -14.72 1.49
N GLU A 395 -14.11 -15.26 1.51
CA GLU A 395 -13.27 -15.42 2.70
C GLU A 395 -11.86 -14.92 2.36
N GLY A 396 -11.49 -13.73 2.86
CA GLY A 396 -10.19 -13.15 2.54
C GLY A 396 -10.12 -12.67 1.08
N VAL A 397 -10.41 -11.39 0.87
CA VAL A 397 -10.31 -10.79 -0.47
C VAL A 397 -9.65 -9.41 -0.39
N ALA A 398 -8.79 -9.12 -1.36
CA ALA A 398 -8.16 -7.82 -1.52
C ALA A 398 -8.32 -7.34 -2.97
N ILE A 399 -9.24 -6.39 -3.19
CA ILE A 399 -9.45 -5.79 -4.51
C ILE A 399 -8.96 -4.35 -4.49
N VAL A 400 -7.96 -4.04 -5.31
CA VAL A 400 -7.46 -2.68 -5.52
C VAL A 400 -7.72 -2.29 -6.97
N SER A 401 -8.57 -1.29 -7.19
CA SER A 401 -8.95 -0.78 -8.50
C SER A 401 -8.55 0.68 -8.71
N GLY A 402 -8.02 1.00 -9.89
CA GLY A 402 -7.82 2.38 -10.33
C GLY A 402 -9.09 3.07 -10.84
N GLY A 403 -10.17 2.33 -10.97
CA GLY A 403 -11.48 2.81 -11.39
C GLY A 403 -12.57 2.53 -10.35
N LYS A 404 -13.77 2.18 -10.82
CA LYS A 404 -14.92 1.78 -10.00
C LYS A 404 -14.81 0.32 -9.56
N ILE A 405 -15.21 0.02 -8.33
CA ILE A 405 -15.54 -1.34 -7.90
C ILE A 405 -17.07 -1.44 -7.82
N ASP A 406 -17.64 -2.37 -8.57
CA ASP A 406 -19.08 -2.63 -8.63
C ASP A 406 -19.34 -4.07 -8.17
N GLY A 407 -20.10 -4.21 -7.08
CA GLY A 407 -20.28 -5.47 -6.38
C GLY A 407 -21.74 -5.90 -6.22
N THR A 408 -21.87 -7.02 -5.55
CA THR A 408 -23.08 -7.87 -5.45
C THR A 408 -24.01 -7.49 -4.28
N SER A 409 -25.13 -8.20 -4.18
CA SER A 409 -26.08 -8.18 -3.07
C SER A 409 -26.03 -9.52 -2.33
N ASN A 410 -26.44 -9.53 -1.06
CA ASN A 410 -26.59 -10.74 -0.26
C ASN A 410 -25.29 -11.56 -0.13
N SER A 411 -24.12 -10.91 -0.10
CA SER A 411 -22.83 -11.56 0.08
C SER A 411 -22.28 -11.33 1.50
N ARG A 412 -21.60 -12.32 2.06
CA ARG A 412 -20.81 -12.18 3.28
C ARG A 412 -19.35 -11.97 2.92
N PHE A 413 -18.82 -10.80 3.24
CA PHE A 413 -17.40 -10.46 3.10
C PHE A 413 -16.67 -10.85 4.38
N GLY A 414 -16.07 -12.05 4.36
CA GLY A 414 -15.23 -12.55 5.44
C GLY A 414 -13.87 -11.84 5.49
N HIS A 415 -13.33 -11.73 6.69
CA HIS A 415 -11.96 -11.33 6.96
C HIS A 415 -11.18 -12.57 7.38
N CYS A 416 -10.00 -12.75 6.81
CA CYS A 416 -9.05 -13.74 7.25
C CYS A 416 -7.91 -13.06 8.03
N ASP A 417 -7.36 -13.72 9.04
CA ASP A 417 -6.10 -13.27 9.66
C ASP A 417 -4.88 -13.92 8.97
N THR A 418 -5.12 -15.06 8.30
CA THR A 418 -4.15 -15.92 7.60
C THR A 418 -4.74 -16.36 6.24
N GLY A 419 -3.96 -16.94 5.33
CA GLY A 419 -4.46 -17.36 4.00
C GLY A 419 -4.49 -16.25 2.94
N MET A 420 -4.05 -15.05 3.30
CA MET A 420 -3.79 -13.94 2.38
C MET A 420 -2.29 -13.74 2.12
N GLU A 421 -1.48 -14.75 2.40
CA GLU A 421 -0.04 -14.67 2.25
C GLU A 421 0.38 -14.50 0.77
N GLY A 422 1.49 -13.79 0.58
CA GLY A 422 2.08 -13.57 -0.74
C GLY A 422 1.33 -12.55 -1.60
N ASN A 423 0.30 -11.87 -1.07
CA ASN A 423 -0.32 -10.70 -1.70
C ASN A 423 0.73 -9.67 -2.11
N ILE A 424 0.52 -9.05 -3.27
CA ILE A 424 1.40 -7.98 -3.72
C ILE A 424 0.97 -6.72 -2.98
N GLU A 425 1.74 -6.42 -1.96
CA GLU A 425 1.52 -5.29 -1.08
C GLU A 425 2.56 -4.20 -1.28
N MET A 426 2.22 -3.01 -0.81
CA MET A 426 3.05 -1.83 -0.87
C MET A 426 3.01 -1.14 0.48
N SER A 427 4.15 -1.08 1.15
CA SER A 427 4.23 -0.41 2.44
C SER A 427 3.90 1.08 2.32
N TYR A 428 3.17 1.55 3.32
CA TYR A 428 2.90 2.96 3.58
C TYR A 428 3.83 3.46 4.67
N PHE A 429 3.98 4.77 4.76
CA PHE A 429 4.93 5.37 5.70
C PHE A 429 4.25 6.43 6.54
N ARG A 430 4.62 6.48 7.82
CA ARG A 430 4.18 7.51 8.75
C ARG A 430 5.35 7.96 9.61
N LEU A 431 5.31 9.22 10.03
CA LEU A 431 6.22 9.72 11.05
C LEU A 431 5.77 9.21 12.42
N ARG A 432 6.75 8.87 13.25
CA ARG A 432 6.60 8.58 14.67
C ARG A 432 7.16 9.75 15.45
N MET A 433 6.37 10.25 16.39
CA MET A 433 6.77 11.29 17.34
C MET A 433 7.59 10.70 18.48
#